data_AF-A0A194X507-F1
#
_entry.id   AF-A0A194X507-F1
#
_cell.length_a   1.000
_cell.length_b   1.000
_cell.length_c   1.000
_cell.angle_alpha   90.00
_cell.angle_beta   90.00
_cell.angle_gamma   90.00
#
_symmetry.space_group_name_H-M   'P 1'
#
loop_
_entity.id
_entity.type
_entity.pdbx_description
1 polymer ?
#
loop_
_entity_poly.entity_id
_entity_poly.type
_entity_poly.pdbx_seq_one_letter_code
_entity_poly.pdbx_strand_id
1 'polypeptide(L)'
;MGRRPPRRDYFPPVFLAINTTHFEILPFSYKSEDLAFSDWITLFTLCLAPLIAHILSGAPKVVYFAKRRPSWHERIGVYNPTTILWRYFAIADRRIRAKHWSAVDVAAANVNFWTSRGWDGSEALSRNSREYCVSRADSKHARLLSVGALETLIVTLQGVNALYTLTSSIVPSQYWNSANFSNTLSIGTIFFPLSVFGLLRLFAAFWLTDDSIYTNYEDFQTMQMSQDRESLQDGVQLLEIPELSTSRLPENSDATSENDYHAPNCWQSLLFRVSFLVPIVGLIVICLYYTVPTSIDDNVSLETVTGFILVLFYLIIFVVTLFIYGYYFFRDQNITTVIPCISALWYQIYTGILIGMVVVLIIVASLETRQSQCGYFTSWPSDTGTVTHRSISGIG
;
A
#
# COMPACT_ATOMS: atom_id res chain seq x y z
N MET A 1 -34.19 -74.02 -5.12
CA MET A 1 -34.12 -73.11 -3.94
C MET A 1 -32.65 -72.88 -3.59
N GLY A 2 -32.04 -71.81 -4.11
CA GLY A 2 -30.65 -71.44 -3.82
C GLY A 2 -30.61 -70.11 -3.08
N ARG A 3 -30.33 -70.13 -1.77
CA ARG A 3 -30.18 -68.94 -0.93
C ARG A 3 -28.88 -68.23 -1.33
N ARG A 4 -28.98 -67.00 -1.83
CA ARG A 4 -27.81 -66.10 -1.97
C ARG A 4 -27.39 -65.61 -0.59
N PRO A 5 -26.08 -65.56 -0.27
CA PRO A 5 -25.60 -64.96 0.96
C PRO A 5 -25.68 -63.42 0.89
N PRO A 6 -25.76 -62.73 2.03
CA PRO A 6 -25.94 -61.28 2.08
C PRO A 6 -24.65 -60.55 1.66
N ARG A 7 -24.80 -59.51 0.84
CA ARG A 7 -23.73 -58.52 0.59
C ARG A 7 -23.40 -57.85 1.91
N ARG A 8 -22.14 -57.96 2.35
CA ARG A 8 -21.56 -57.03 3.33
C ARG A 8 -21.13 -55.79 2.56
N ASP A 9 -21.83 -54.69 2.78
CA ASP A 9 -21.38 -53.37 2.36
C ASP A 9 -20.19 -52.98 3.23
N TYR A 10 -18.98 -53.10 2.67
CA TYR A 10 -17.78 -52.52 3.26
C TYR A 10 -17.81 -51.02 2.97
N PHE A 11 -18.15 -50.22 3.98
CA PHE A 11 -17.80 -48.81 3.98
C PHE A 11 -16.27 -48.72 4.06
N PRO A 12 -15.58 -48.13 3.07
CA PRO A 12 -14.17 -47.83 3.26
C PRO A 12 -14.07 -46.82 4.40
N PRO A 13 -13.15 -47.02 5.37
CA PRO A 13 -12.83 -45.97 6.33
C PRO A 13 -12.37 -44.73 5.55
N VAL A 14 -13.08 -43.61 5.74
CA VAL A 14 -12.58 -42.29 5.38
C VAL A 14 -11.42 -42.01 6.34
N PHE A 15 -10.24 -42.51 5.98
CA PHE A 15 -8.99 -42.04 6.55
C PHE A 15 -8.80 -40.63 6.02
N LEU A 16 -9.07 -39.63 6.86
CA LEU A 16 -8.40 -38.35 6.80
C LEU A 16 -6.91 -38.64 7.03
N ALA A 17 -6.21 -39.03 5.97
CA ALA A 17 -4.76 -39.03 5.95
C ALA A 17 -4.33 -37.57 6.09
N ILE A 18 -4.01 -37.16 7.31
CA ILE A 18 -3.19 -35.98 7.52
C ILE A 18 -1.82 -36.38 6.98
N ASN A 19 -1.61 -36.20 5.69
CA ASN A 19 -0.32 -36.41 5.06
C ASN A 19 0.63 -35.44 5.77
N THR A 20 1.57 -35.96 6.56
CA THR A 20 2.56 -35.14 7.27
C THR A 20 3.55 -34.61 6.25
N THR A 21 3.17 -33.54 5.55
CA THR A 21 4.07 -32.79 4.69
C THR A 21 5.18 -32.19 5.56
N HIS A 22 6.41 -32.64 5.38
CA HIS A 22 7.56 -32.00 6.03
C HIS A 22 7.84 -30.68 5.30
N PHE A 23 7.69 -29.57 6.03
CA PHE A 23 8.08 -28.25 5.56
C PHE A 23 9.58 -28.07 5.72
N GLU A 24 10.30 -27.94 4.61
CA GLU A 24 11.74 -27.76 4.60
C GLU A 24 12.12 -26.44 3.92
N ILE A 25 12.64 -25.51 4.71
CA ILE A 25 13.27 -24.29 4.19
C ILE A 25 14.65 -24.70 3.70
N LEU A 26 14.93 -24.48 2.41
CA LEU A 26 16.23 -24.73 1.84
C LEU A 26 17.30 -23.90 2.56
N PRO A 27 18.48 -24.46 2.86
CA PRO A 27 19.54 -23.72 3.50
C PRO A 27 19.95 -22.54 2.62
N PHE A 28 20.23 -21.41 3.27
CA PHE A 28 20.74 -20.21 2.61
C PHE A 28 21.96 -20.55 1.76
N SER A 29 21.95 -20.11 0.50
CA SER A 29 23.01 -20.39 -0.43
C SER A 29 23.40 -19.12 -1.18
N TYR A 30 24.67 -18.74 -1.02
CA TYR A 30 25.27 -17.61 -1.71
C TYR A 30 25.52 -17.97 -3.18
N LYS A 31 24.87 -17.27 -4.10
CA LYS A 31 24.90 -17.58 -5.55
C LYS A 31 25.06 -16.37 -6.47
N SER A 32 25.32 -15.20 -5.90
CA SER A 32 25.36 -13.94 -6.63
C SER A 32 26.72 -13.66 -7.32
N GLU A 33 27.64 -14.63 -7.33
CA GLU A 33 29.01 -14.49 -7.84
C GLU A 33 29.08 -14.25 -9.36
N ASP A 34 28.14 -14.84 -10.12
CA ASP A 34 28.15 -14.83 -11.58
C ASP A 34 27.42 -13.63 -12.21
N LEU A 35 26.90 -12.70 -11.41
CA LEU A 35 26.12 -11.56 -11.91
C LEU A 35 27.01 -10.41 -12.36
N ALA A 36 26.85 -9.97 -13.61
CA ALA A 36 27.55 -8.80 -14.11
C ALA A 36 27.03 -7.52 -13.43
N PHE A 37 27.86 -6.47 -13.39
CA PHE A 37 27.44 -5.18 -12.84
C PHE A 37 26.19 -4.60 -13.53
N SER A 38 26.04 -4.82 -14.85
CA SER A 38 24.84 -4.41 -15.59
C SER A 38 23.59 -5.10 -15.06
N ASP A 39 23.68 -6.39 -14.71
CA ASP A 39 22.56 -7.15 -14.18
C ASP A 39 22.13 -6.61 -12.82
N TRP A 40 23.09 -6.23 -11.97
CA TRP A 40 22.79 -5.58 -10.70
C TRP A 40 22.00 -4.28 -10.89
N ILE A 41 22.41 -3.42 -11.82
CA ILE A 41 21.69 -2.17 -12.09
C ILE A 41 20.26 -2.45 -12.56
N THR A 42 20.08 -3.40 -13.49
CA THR A 42 18.75 -3.81 -13.96
C THR A 42 17.90 -4.37 -12.81
N LEU A 43 18.46 -5.27 -12.01
CA LEU A 43 17.78 -5.92 -10.90
C LEU A 43 17.35 -4.93 -9.81
N PHE A 44 18.22 -4.00 -9.41
CA PHE A 44 17.88 -2.95 -8.45
C PHE A 44 16.84 -1.98 -9.01
N THR A 45 16.89 -1.67 -10.31
CA THR A 45 15.89 -0.82 -10.96
C THR A 45 14.51 -1.49 -10.93
N LEU A 46 14.44 -2.77 -11.31
CA LEU A 46 13.19 -3.55 -11.28
C LEU A 46 12.65 -3.71 -9.86
N CYS A 47 13.55 -3.97 -8.90
CA CYS A 47 13.22 -4.08 -7.48
C CYS A 47 12.61 -2.77 -6.95
N LEU A 48 13.30 -1.65 -7.12
CA LEU A 48 12.92 -0.40 -6.48
C LEU A 48 11.78 0.32 -7.20
N ALA A 49 11.55 0.08 -8.50
CA ALA A 49 10.52 0.78 -9.26
C ALA A 49 9.11 0.66 -8.66
N PRO A 50 8.59 -0.53 -8.30
CA PRO A 50 7.32 -0.68 -7.58
C PRO A 50 7.25 0.10 -6.26
N LEU A 51 8.32 0.04 -5.46
CA LEU A 51 8.38 0.70 -4.16
C LEU A 51 8.37 2.23 -4.31
N ILE A 52 9.21 2.75 -5.20
CA ILE A 52 9.30 4.18 -5.51
C ILE A 52 7.98 4.67 -6.09
N ALA A 53 7.40 3.96 -7.04
CA ALA A 53 6.11 4.33 -7.63
C ALA A 53 5.00 4.37 -6.57
N HIS A 54 4.98 3.39 -5.65
CA HIS A 54 4.02 3.36 -4.55
C HIS A 54 4.20 4.55 -3.59
N ILE A 55 5.44 4.86 -3.21
CA ILE A 55 5.75 5.97 -2.28
C ILE A 55 5.49 7.32 -2.95
N LEU A 56 6.00 7.56 -4.16
CA LEU A 56 5.89 8.86 -4.83
C LEU A 56 4.45 9.19 -5.20
N SER A 57 3.71 8.24 -5.77
CA SER A 57 2.31 8.47 -6.11
C SER A 57 1.42 8.54 -4.86
N GLY A 58 1.79 7.82 -3.80
CA GLY A 58 0.97 7.61 -2.62
C GLY A 58 1.17 8.61 -1.48
N ALA A 59 2.37 9.17 -1.34
CA ALA A 59 2.68 10.10 -0.28
C ALA A 59 1.90 11.42 -0.46
N PRO A 60 1.19 11.89 0.58
CA PRO A 60 0.50 13.17 0.52
C PRO A 60 1.49 14.34 0.59
N LYS A 61 1.09 15.46 -0.01
CA LYS A 61 1.74 16.74 0.23
C LYS A 61 1.52 17.15 1.69
N VAL A 62 2.58 17.63 2.33
CA VAL A 62 2.55 18.08 3.72
C VAL A 62 2.48 19.60 3.79
N VAL A 63 1.52 20.12 4.54
CA VAL A 63 1.37 21.55 4.83
C VAL A 63 1.57 21.79 6.31
N TYR A 64 2.31 22.84 6.64
CA TYR A 64 2.74 23.10 8.02
C TYR A 64 2.01 24.33 8.56
N PHE A 65 1.12 24.12 9.53
CA PHE A 65 0.44 25.18 10.27
C PHE A 65 1.11 25.49 11.61
N ALA A 66 1.95 24.59 12.12
CA ALA A 66 2.73 24.82 13.32
C ALA A 66 4.14 25.30 13.02
N LYS A 67 4.67 26.17 13.90
CA LYS A 67 6.07 26.61 13.89
C LYS A 67 7.05 25.45 14.05
N ARG A 68 6.71 24.46 14.89
CA ARG A 68 7.55 23.27 15.09
C ARG A 68 7.27 22.26 13.98
N ARG A 69 8.31 21.88 13.24
CA ARG A 69 8.25 20.83 12.22
C ARG A 69 8.21 19.43 12.86
N PRO A 70 7.58 18.43 12.20
CA PRO A 70 7.62 17.05 12.65
C PRO A 70 9.06 16.55 12.60
N SER A 71 9.41 15.79 13.62
CA SER A 71 10.66 15.05 13.67
C SER A 71 10.72 13.99 12.56
N TRP A 72 11.91 13.50 12.25
CA TRP A 72 12.10 12.54 11.15
C TRP A 72 11.29 11.25 11.34
N HIS A 73 11.17 10.75 12.57
CA HIS A 73 10.44 9.52 12.87
C HIS A 73 8.92 9.70 12.73
N GLU A 74 8.38 10.90 13.00
CA GLU A 74 6.98 11.24 12.76
C GLU A 74 6.67 11.36 11.26
N ARG A 75 7.66 11.68 10.42
CA ARG A 75 7.50 11.75 8.97
C ARG A 75 7.52 10.39 8.31
N ILE A 76 8.34 9.47 8.80
CA ILE A 76 8.49 8.13 8.21
C ILE A 76 7.16 7.37 8.15
N GLY A 77 6.29 7.54 9.15
CA GLY A 77 4.97 6.92 9.17
C GLY A 77 4.08 7.29 7.98
N VAL A 78 4.30 8.45 7.35
CA VAL A 78 3.54 8.90 6.17
C VAL A 78 3.86 8.06 4.93
N TYR A 79 5.08 7.54 4.84
CA TYR A 79 5.54 6.71 3.71
C TYR A 79 5.27 5.21 3.90
N ASN A 80 4.68 4.82 5.04
CA ASN A 80 4.28 3.44 5.30
C ASN A 80 3.18 3.02 4.31
N PRO A 81 3.29 1.87 3.62
CA PRO A 81 2.25 1.39 2.70
C PRO A 81 0.85 1.32 3.31
N THR A 82 0.73 0.95 4.59
CA THR A 82 -0.53 0.93 5.33
C THR A 82 -1.16 2.33 5.43
N THR A 83 -0.35 3.37 5.68
CA THR A 83 -0.78 4.77 5.71
C THR A 83 -1.20 5.26 4.33
N ILE A 84 -0.43 4.91 3.29
CA ILE A 84 -0.73 5.30 1.91
C ILE A 84 -2.07 4.71 1.45
N LEU A 85 -2.30 3.42 1.71
CA LEU A 85 -3.59 2.79 1.45
C LEU A 85 -4.73 3.45 2.24
N TRP A 86 -4.45 3.91 3.46
CA TRP A 86 -5.46 4.51 4.33
C TRP A 86 -5.93 5.82 3.72
N ARG A 87 -5.00 6.59 3.16
CA ARG A 87 -5.30 7.81 2.42
C ARG A 87 -6.24 7.52 1.24
N TYR A 88 -5.96 6.50 0.41
CA TYR A 88 -6.84 6.16 -0.71
C TYR A 88 -8.24 5.81 -0.24
N PHE A 89 -8.34 4.95 0.77
CA PHE A 89 -9.60 4.60 1.39
C PHE A 89 -10.33 5.85 1.91
N ALA A 90 -9.66 6.68 2.72
CA ALA A 90 -10.27 7.80 3.42
C ALA A 90 -10.75 8.90 2.47
N ILE A 91 -10.02 9.18 1.38
CA ILE A 91 -10.45 10.14 0.35
C ILE A 91 -11.74 9.64 -0.33
N ALA A 92 -11.76 8.37 -0.75
CA ALA A 92 -12.91 7.78 -1.42
C ALA A 92 -14.13 7.68 -0.48
N ASP A 93 -13.94 7.24 0.76
CA ASP A 93 -15.00 7.17 1.77
C ASP A 93 -15.57 8.56 2.09
N ARG A 94 -14.70 9.55 2.29
CA ARG A 94 -15.11 10.94 2.51
C ARG A 94 -15.95 11.46 1.35
N ARG A 95 -15.56 11.16 0.11
CA ARG A 95 -16.34 11.54 -1.07
C ARG A 95 -17.73 10.91 -1.08
N ILE A 96 -17.83 9.62 -0.75
CA ILE A 96 -19.11 8.89 -0.69
C ILE A 96 -20.04 9.52 0.36
N ARG A 97 -19.47 9.96 1.49
CA ARG A 97 -20.24 10.60 2.58
C ARG A 97 -20.56 12.07 2.33
N ALA A 98 -19.82 12.77 1.48
CA ALA A 98 -20.01 14.21 1.26
C ALA A 98 -21.35 14.52 0.56
N LYS A 99 -22.20 15.35 1.18
CA LYS A 99 -23.43 15.88 0.56
C LYS A 99 -23.10 16.89 -0.54
N HIS A 100 -22.05 17.68 -0.31
CA HIS A 100 -21.51 18.64 -1.27
C HIS A 100 -20.00 18.41 -1.41
N TRP A 101 -19.53 18.32 -2.65
CA TRP A 101 -18.12 18.08 -2.96
C TRP A 101 -17.59 19.19 -3.87
N SER A 102 -16.77 20.08 -3.31
CA SER A 102 -16.17 21.21 -4.01
C SER A 102 -14.70 20.94 -4.35
N ALA A 103 -14.12 21.75 -5.25
CA ALA A 103 -12.69 21.66 -5.57
C ALA A 103 -11.79 21.92 -4.36
N VAL A 104 -12.26 22.71 -3.39
CA VAL A 104 -11.52 22.98 -2.14
C VAL A 104 -11.54 21.77 -1.21
N ASP A 105 -12.62 20.98 -1.22
CA ASP A 105 -12.70 19.73 -0.45
C ASP A 105 -11.77 18.67 -1.01
N VAL A 106 -11.66 18.61 -2.35
CA VAL A 106 -10.67 17.76 -3.03
C VAL A 106 -9.27 18.16 -2.62
N ALA A 107 -8.92 19.44 -2.70
CA ALA A 107 -7.60 19.94 -2.32
C ALA A 107 -7.26 19.58 -0.87
N ALA A 108 -8.19 19.83 0.05
CA ALA A 108 -7.97 19.60 1.48
C ALA A 108 -7.90 18.10 1.84
N ALA A 109 -8.62 17.23 1.11
CA ALA A 109 -8.53 15.79 1.31
C ALA A 109 -7.19 15.18 0.82
N ASN A 110 -6.46 15.86 -0.07
CA ASN A 110 -5.20 15.37 -0.62
C ASN A 110 -3.95 15.80 0.17
N VAL A 111 -4.12 16.69 1.13
CA VAL A 111 -3.04 17.26 1.92
C VAL A 111 -3.08 16.72 3.34
N ASN A 112 -1.90 16.46 3.90
CA ASN A 112 -1.73 16.20 5.33
C ASN A 112 -1.29 17.48 6.02
N PHE A 113 -2.04 17.91 7.03
CA PHE A 113 -1.70 19.08 7.80
C PHE A 113 -0.90 18.69 9.03
N TRP A 114 0.19 19.41 9.27
CA TRP A 114 0.95 19.33 10.51
C TRP A 114 0.59 20.51 11.41
N THR A 115 -0.02 20.19 12.56
CA THR A 115 -0.55 21.14 13.55
C THR A 115 0.27 21.11 14.84
N SER A 116 -0.06 21.98 15.81
CA SER A 116 0.52 21.97 17.15
C SER A 116 0.30 20.64 17.88
N ARG A 117 -0.77 19.92 17.52
CA ARG A 117 -1.17 18.61 18.08
C ARG A 117 -0.65 17.42 17.25
N GLY A 118 0.08 17.66 16.17
CA GLY A 118 0.63 16.65 15.27
C GLY A 118 -0.11 16.55 13.93
N TRP A 119 -0.09 15.38 13.32
CA TRP A 119 -0.75 15.12 12.05
C TRP A 119 -2.28 15.18 12.19
N ASP A 120 -2.92 15.98 11.34
CA ASP A 120 -4.38 16.10 11.32
C ASP A 120 -4.86 16.14 9.86
N GLY A 121 -5.79 15.25 9.55
CA GLY A 121 -6.49 15.18 8.28
C GLY A 121 -8.00 15.13 8.47
N SER A 122 -8.52 15.61 9.60
CA SER A 122 -9.94 15.61 9.95
C SER A 122 -10.78 16.45 8.99
N GLU A 123 -12.07 16.13 8.91
CA GLU A 123 -13.05 16.93 8.15
C GLU A 123 -13.17 18.37 8.68
N ALA A 124 -13.02 18.57 10.00
CA ALA A 124 -13.04 19.89 10.62
C ALA A 124 -11.86 20.74 10.13
N LEU A 125 -10.64 20.18 10.18
CA LEU A 125 -9.46 20.89 9.70
C LEU A 125 -9.52 21.14 8.19
N SER A 126 -10.04 20.20 7.41
CA SER A 126 -10.28 20.36 5.98
C SER A 126 -11.20 21.54 5.65
N ARG A 127 -12.13 21.89 6.54
CA ARG A 127 -13.01 23.07 6.38
C ARG A 127 -12.29 24.35 6.76
N ASN A 128 -11.59 24.34 7.90
CA ASN A 128 -10.89 25.52 8.38
C ASN A 128 -9.69 25.88 7.48
N SER A 129 -9.08 24.89 6.82
CA SER A 129 -7.95 25.10 5.91
C SER A 129 -8.32 25.82 4.62
N ARG A 130 -9.63 25.97 4.31
CA ARG A 130 -10.11 26.58 3.05
C ARG A 130 -9.64 28.02 2.88
N GLU A 131 -9.49 28.76 3.97
CA GLU A 131 -9.01 30.16 3.97
C GLU A 131 -7.53 30.27 3.58
N TYR A 132 -6.76 29.20 3.74
CA TYR A 132 -5.31 29.15 3.46
C TYR A 132 -4.96 28.52 2.10
N CYS A 133 -5.96 28.22 1.28
CA CYS A 133 -5.78 27.64 -0.05
C CYS A 133 -5.53 28.76 -1.07
N VAL A 134 -4.29 28.86 -1.57
CA VAL A 134 -3.83 29.91 -2.51
C VAL A 134 -4.21 29.59 -3.94
N SER A 135 -4.01 28.34 -4.34
CA SER A 135 -4.39 27.86 -5.67
C SER A 135 -5.41 26.75 -5.53
N ARG A 136 -6.60 26.99 -6.09
CA ARG A 136 -7.69 26.03 -6.15
C ARG A 136 -7.54 25.23 -7.43
N ALA A 137 -7.79 23.92 -7.35
CA ALA A 137 -7.93 23.12 -8.55
C ALA A 137 -9.11 23.66 -9.39
N ASP A 138 -8.96 23.71 -10.71
CA ASP A 138 -9.99 24.18 -11.64
C ASP A 138 -11.26 23.29 -11.65
N SER A 139 -11.17 22.09 -11.07
CA SER A 139 -12.17 21.03 -11.19
C SER A 139 -12.45 20.34 -9.84
N LYS A 140 -13.66 19.77 -9.73
CA LYS A 140 -14.09 18.89 -8.63
C LYS A 140 -13.54 17.46 -8.73
N HIS A 141 -12.80 17.18 -9.80
CA HIS A 141 -12.21 15.88 -10.11
C HIS A 141 -10.79 16.09 -10.63
N ALA A 142 -9.94 15.09 -10.43
CA ALA A 142 -8.64 15.00 -11.07
C ALA A 142 -8.79 15.11 -12.59
N ARG A 143 -7.97 15.94 -13.23
CA ARG A 143 -7.97 16.06 -14.70
C ARG A 143 -7.46 14.73 -15.27
N LEU A 144 -8.19 14.15 -16.22
CA LEU A 144 -7.82 12.85 -16.83
C LEU A 144 -6.46 12.86 -17.53
N LEU A 145 -5.95 14.05 -17.88
CA LEU A 145 -4.63 14.27 -18.49
C LEU A 145 -3.66 14.97 -17.52
N SER A 146 -3.78 14.75 -16.20
CA SER A 146 -2.81 15.22 -15.21
C SER A 146 -1.68 14.23 -14.99
N VAL A 147 -0.60 14.70 -14.35
CA VAL A 147 0.49 13.84 -13.86
C VAL A 147 -0.04 12.74 -12.93
N GLY A 148 -0.94 13.09 -12.00
CA GLY A 148 -1.56 12.12 -11.09
C GLY A 148 -2.43 11.07 -11.79
N ALA A 149 -3.07 11.40 -12.92
CA ALA A 149 -3.81 10.44 -13.73
C ALA A 149 -2.86 9.46 -14.44
N LEU A 150 -1.74 9.95 -14.98
CA LEU A 150 -0.69 9.11 -15.58
C LEU A 150 -0.04 8.18 -14.54
N GLU A 151 0.29 8.70 -13.36
CA GLU A 151 0.81 7.89 -12.25
C GLU A 151 -0.17 6.78 -11.86
N THR A 152 -1.45 7.13 -11.74
CA THR A 152 -2.49 6.15 -11.41
C THR A 152 -2.60 5.07 -12.49
N LEU A 153 -2.53 5.44 -13.77
CA LEU A 153 -2.52 4.49 -14.88
C LEU A 153 -1.32 3.53 -14.78
N ILE A 154 -0.11 4.06 -14.59
CA ILE A 154 1.13 3.27 -14.49
C ILE A 154 1.04 2.29 -13.32
N VAL A 155 0.71 2.78 -12.12
CA VAL A 155 0.65 1.95 -10.91
C VAL A 155 -0.49 0.93 -11.00
N THR A 156 -1.60 1.26 -11.66
CA THR A 156 -2.69 0.30 -11.93
C THR A 156 -2.25 -0.81 -12.85
N LEU A 157 -1.58 -0.50 -13.98
CA LEU A 157 -1.08 -1.51 -14.91
C LEU A 157 -0.07 -2.44 -14.25
N GLN A 158 0.83 -1.88 -13.42
CA GLN A 158 1.74 -2.68 -12.59
C GLN A 158 0.96 -3.58 -11.63
N GLY A 159 -0.09 -3.08 -11.00
CA GLY A 159 -0.95 -3.86 -10.10
C GLY A 159 -1.71 -4.98 -10.80
N VAL A 160 -2.22 -4.75 -12.01
CA VAL A 160 -2.87 -5.81 -12.82
C VAL A 160 -1.86 -6.89 -13.17
N ASN A 161 -0.66 -6.51 -13.63
CA ASN A 161 0.40 -7.46 -13.96
C ASN A 161 0.83 -8.28 -12.73
N ALA A 162 0.96 -7.62 -11.58
CA ALA A 162 1.30 -8.27 -10.31
C ALA A 162 0.21 -9.26 -9.87
N LEU A 163 -1.06 -8.84 -9.90
CA LEU A 163 -2.17 -9.72 -9.54
C LEU A 163 -2.26 -10.91 -10.50
N TYR A 164 -2.11 -10.69 -11.80
CA TYR A 164 -2.10 -11.77 -12.80
C TYR A 164 -1.00 -12.79 -12.51
N THR A 165 0.24 -12.34 -12.28
CA THR A 165 1.38 -13.23 -12.01
C THR A 165 1.22 -14.00 -10.70
N LEU A 166 0.70 -13.35 -9.66
CA LEU A 166 0.48 -13.98 -8.35
C LEU A 166 -0.65 -15.03 -8.41
N THR A 167 -1.68 -14.78 -9.21
CA THR A 167 -2.86 -15.67 -9.31
C THR A 167 -2.72 -16.76 -10.36
N SER A 168 -1.95 -16.55 -11.42
CA SER A 168 -1.65 -17.59 -12.43
C SER A 168 -0.95 -18.80 -11.82
N SER A 169 -0.22 -18.61 -10.73
CA SER A 169 0.44 -19.68 -9.96
C SER A 169 -0.53 -20.51 -9.09
N ILE A 170 -1.78 -20.04 -8.90
CA ILE A 170 -2.78 -20.69 -8.04
C ILE A 170 -3.71 -21.60 -8.85
N VAL A 171 -4.01 -21.24 -10.10
CA VAL A 171 -4.90 -22.02 -10.97
C VAL A 171 -4.13 -23.22 -11.52
N PRO A 172 -4.45 -24.47 -11.11
CA PRO A 172 -3.79 -25.66 -11.64
C PRO A 172 -4.25 -25.84 -13.08
N SER A 173 -3.50 -25.32 -14.03
CA SER A 173 -3.78 -25.53 -15.44
C SER A 173 -2.78 -26.55 -15.98
N GLN A 174 -3.30 -27.69 -16.45
CA GLN A 174 -2.52 -28.77 -17.08
C GLN A 174 -1.67 -28.32 -18.28
N TYR A 175 -1.87 -27.09 -18.78
CA TYR A 175 -1.19 -26.54 -19.94
C TYR A 175 -0.07 -25.54 -19.62
N TRP A 176 0.06 -25.03 -18.38
CA TRP A 176 1.01 -23.98 -18.03
C TRP A 176 1.99 -24.44 -16.96
N ASN A 177 2.90 -25.34 -17.33
CA ASN A 177 3.93 -25.89 -16.44
C ASN A 177 5.14 -24.96 -16.19
N SER A 178 5.13 -23.70 -16.63
CA SER A 178 6.40 -22.99 -16.88
C SER A 178 6.70 -21.70 -16.09
N ALA A 179 5.86 -21.20 -15.18
CA ALA A 179 6.23 -20.01 -14.41
C ALA A 179 5.43 -19.81 -13.11
N ASN A 180 5.68 -20.63 -12.09
CA ASN A 180 5.25 -20.29 -10.73
C ASN A 180 6.03 -19.06 -10.26
N PHE A 181 5.35 -18.09 -9.63
CA PHE A 181 5.99 -16.88 -9.08
C PHE A 181 7.19 -17.21 -8.19
N SER A 182 7.07 -18.26 -7.38
CA SER A 182 8.14 -18.80 -6.52
C SER A 182 9.40 -19.21 -7.30
N ASN A 183 9.26 -19.65 -8.55
CA ASN A 183 10.38 -20.06 -9.40
C ASN A 183 11.08 -18.87 -10.04
N THR A 184 10.35 -17.77 -10.26
CA THR A 184 10.89 -16.50 -10.80
C THR A 184 11.34 -15.54 -9.70
N LEU A 185 11.29 -15.97 -8.44
CA LEU A 185 11.58 -15.10 -7.32
C LEU A 185 13.06 -14.72 -7.30
N SER A 186 13.32 -13.43 -7.48
CA SER A 186 14.65 -12.82 -7.43
C SER A 186 14.56 -11.46 -6.73
N ILE A 187 15.71 -10.81 -6.50
CA ILE A 187 15.74 -9.43 -5.99
C ILE A 187 14.88 -8.48 -6.84
N GLY A 188 14.83 -8.66 -8.17
CA GLY A 188 14.05 -7.81 -9.06
C GLY A 188 12.55 -7.85 -8.82
N THR A 189 12.04 -8.90 -8.15
CA THR A 189 10.61 -9.14 -7.95
C THR A 189 10.15 -9.02 -6.50
N ILE A 190 11.03 -8.69 -5.54
CA ILE A 190 10.65 -8.68 -4.11
C ILE A 190 9.60 -7.61 -3.77
N PHE A 191 9.61 -6.45 -4.44
CA PHE A 191 8.57 -5.43 -4.24
C PHE A 191 7.41 -5.53 -5.22
N PHE A 192 7.43 -6.52 -6.10
CA PHE A 192 6.40 -6.69 -7.11
C PHE A 192 5.00 -6.93 -6.52
N PRO A 193 4.80 -7.70 -5.42
CA PRO A 193 3.49 -7.83 -4.81
C PRO A 193 2.93 -6.50 -4.26
N LEU A 194 3.79 -5.52 -3.94
CA LEU A 194 3.34 -4.19 -3.52
C LEU A 194 2.57 -3.47 -4.62
N SER A 195 2.87 -3.74 -5.90
CA SER A 195 2.17 -3.14 -7.03
C SER A 195 0.67 -3.44 -7.03
N VAL A 196 0.21 -4.53 -6.39
CA VAL A 196 -1.23 -4.83 -6.27
C VAL A 196 -1.99 -3.72 -5.55
N PHE A 197 -1.33 -2.97 -4.65
CA PHE A 197 -1.90 -1.76 -4.01
C PHE A 197 -2.27 -0.66 -5.01
N GLY A 198 -1.69 -0.68 -6.20
CA GLY A 198 -2.10 0.15 -7.32
C GLY A 198 -3.56 -0.01 -7.71
N LEU A 199 -4.11 -1.22 -7.59
CA LEU A 199 -5.52 -1.47 -7.87
C LEU A 199 -6.43 -0.79 -6.84
N LEU A 200 -6.01 -0.75 -5.57
CA LEU A 200 -6.76 -0.07 -4.51
C LEU A 200 -6.73 1.46 -4.67
N ARG A 201 -5.71 2.01 -5.34
CA ARG A 201 -5.64 3.43 -5.68
C ARG A 201 -6.78 3.86 -6.61
N LEU A 202 -7.29 2.97 -7.47
CA LEU A 202 -8.37 3.28 -8.42
C LEU A 202 -9.63 3.81 -7.74
N PHE A 203 -9.93 3.35 -6.53
CA PHE A 203 -11.08 3.83 -5.76
C PHE A 203 -11.01 5.34 -5.47
N ALA A 204 -9.81 5.89 -5.33
CA ALA A 204 -9.58 7.31 -5.03
C ALA A 204 -9.11 8.12 -6.26
N ALA A 205 -8.78 7.45 -7.38
CA ALA A 205 -8.15 8.05 -8.55
C ALA A 205 -8.79 9.35 -9.03
N PHE A 206 -10.12 9.39 -9.09
CA PHE A 206 -10.88 10.56 -9.57
C PHE A 206 -10.76 11.79 -8.65
N TRP A 207 -10.30 11.61 -7.42
CA TRP A 207 -10.16 12.66 -6.42
C TRP A 207 -8.73 12.83 -5.92
N LEU A 208 -7.77 12.08 -6.46
CA LEU A 208 -6.35 12.29 -6.18
C LEU A 208 -5.81 13.41 -7.07
N THR A 209 -5.35 14.50 -6.45
CA THR A 209 -4.77 15.65 -7.16
C THR A 209 -3.64 16.25 -6.36
N ASP A 210 -2.61 16.69 -7.09
CA ASP A 210 -1.45 17.40 -6.55
C ASP A 210 -1.46 18.89 -6.92
N ASP A 211 -2.51 19.36 -7.60
CA ASP A 211 -2.59 20.71 -8.17
C ASP A 211 -2.85 21.79 -7.10
N SER A 212 -3.15 21.39 -5.86
CA SER A 212 -3.49 22.30 -4.78
C SER A 212 -2.26 22.94 -4.12
N ILE A 213 -2.32 24.26 -3.94
CA ILE A 213 -1.27 25.03 -3.25
C ILE A 213 -1.88 25.67 -2.02
N TYR A 214 -1.26 25.42 -0.88
CA TYR A 214 -1.59 25.99 0.42
C TYR A 214 -0.43 26.86 0.90
N THR A 215 -0.75 27.96 1.58
CA THR A 215 0.24 28.80 2.26
C THR A 215 0.80 28.05 3.46
N ASN A 216 2.12 27.97 3.61
CA ASN A 216 2.71 27.46 4.85
C ASN A 216 2.75 28.56 5.93
N TYR A 217 2.92 28.15 7.18
CA TYR A 217 3.10 29.06 8.31
C TYR A 217 4.19 30.14 8.06
N GLU A 218 5.31 29.76 7.46
CA GLU A 218 6.44 30.67 7.15
C GLU A 218 6.08 31.70 6.06
N ASP A 219 5.34 31.25 5.03
CA ASP A 219 4.88 32.12 3.95
C ASP A 219 3.87 33.14 4.50
N PHE A 220 2.96 32.69 5.37
CA PHE A 220 1.99 33.54 6.05
C PHE A 220 2.69 34.59 6.93
N GLN A 221 3.68 34.18 7.72
CA GLN A 221 4.44 35.09 8.57
C GLN A 221 5.19 36.14 7.74
N THR A 222 5.73 35.75 6.58
CA THR A 222 6.45 36.67 5.69
C THR A 222 5.50 37.67 5.03
N MET A 223 4.32 37.23 4.58
CA MET A 223 3.28 38.11 4.04
C MET A 223 2.81 39.14 5.08
N GLN A 224 2.57 38.69 6.32
CA GLN A 224 2.14 39.57 7.40
C GLN A 224 3.20 40.62 7.76
N MET A 225 4.47 40.21 7.88
CA MET A 225 5.58 41.16 8.14
C MET A 225 5.75 42.19 7.02
N SER A 226 5.42 41.81 5.77
CA SER A 226 5.52 42.72 4.62
C SER A 226 4.38 43.74 4.64
N GLN A 227 3.17 43.30 4.98
CA GLN A 227 1.98 44.14 5.09
C GLN A 227 2.07 45.11 6.28
N ASP A 228 2.61 44.68 7.43
CA ASP A 228 2.87 45.54 8.58
C ASP A 228 3.94 46.60 8.27
N ARG A 229 4.89 46.28 7.38
CA ARG A 229 5.95 47.21 6.99
C ARG A 229 5.48 48.26 5.97
N GLU A 230 4.57 47.90 5.08
CA GLU A 230 3.92 48.85 4.15
C GLU A 230 2.92 49.76 4.87
N SER A 231 2.16 49.26 5.85
CA SER A 231 1.21 50.06 6.64
C SER A 231 1.90 51.10 7.55
N LEU A 232 3.16 50.87 7.93
CA LEU A 232 3.99 51.85 8.66
C LEU A 232 4.57 52.96 7.78
N GLN A 233 4.52 52.85 6.45
CA GLN A 233 5.10 53.84 5.52
C GLN A 233 4.09 54.81 4.89
N ASP A 234 2.80 54.47 4.82
CA ASP A 234 1.76 55.36 4.30
C ASP A 234 0.76 55.77 5.40
N GLY A 235 0.88 57.01 5.88
CA GLY A 235 -0.05 57.65 6.81
C GLY A 235 -1.40 58.02 6.18
N VAL A 236 -2.04 57.08 5.49
CA VAL A 236 -3.34 57.26 4.83
C VAL A 236 -4.37 56.34 5.46
N GLN A 237 -5.41 56.96 6.02
CA GLN A 237 -6.61 56.27 6.52
C GLN A 237 -7.21 55.42 5.40
N LEU A 238 -7.14 54.09 5.54
CA LEU A 238 -7.73 53.16 4.60
C LEU A 238 -8.60 52.17 5.37
N LEU A 239 -9.80 51.95 4.81
CA LEU A 239 -10.86 51.04 5.25
C LEU A 239 -10.35 49.87 6.12
N GLU A 240 -11.05 49.61 7.23
CA GLU A 240 -11.01 48.34 7.96
C GLU A 240 -11.13 47.16 6.98
N ILE A 241 -9.99 46.64 6.54
CA ILE A 241 -9.89 45.25 6.12
C ILE A 241 -10.04 44.48 7.43
N PRO A 242 -11.00 43.54 7.57
CA PRO A 242 -11.17 42.80 8.81
C PRO A 242 -9.83 42.20 9.21
N GLU A 243 -9.30 42.62 10.35
CA GLU A 243 -8.08 42.07 10.92
C GLU A 243 -8.22 40.55 10.96
N LEU A 244 -7.55 39.85 10.03
CA LEU A 244 -7.46 38.41 10.06
C LEU A 244 -6.47 38.07 11.17
N SER A 245 -6.97 38.12 12.40
CA SER A 245 -6.19 38.00 13.61
C SER A 245 -5.33 36.74 13.57
N THR A 246 -4.04 36.91 13.73
CA THR A 246 -3.02 35.87 13.94
C THR A 246 -3.32 34.89 15.07
N SER A 247 -4.35 35.17 15.88
CA SER A 247 -4.85 34.29 16.93
C SER A 247 -5.74 33.16 16.42
N ARG A 248 -6.11 33.14 15.13
CA ARG A 248 -6.91 32.07 14.54
C ARG A 248 -6.06 31.11 13.69
N LEU A 249 -5.03 30.51 14.28
CA LEU A 249 -4.71 29.15 13.82
C LEU A 249 -5.99 28.31 14.03
N PRO A 250 -6.31 27.35 13.16
CA PRO A 250 -7.55 26.57 13.23
C PRO A 250 -7.49 25.63 14.45
N GLU A 251 -7.56 26.18 15.66
CA GLU A 251 -7.26 25.45 16.89
C GLU A 251 -8.54 25.11 17.68
N ASN A 252 -9.71 25.64 17.30
CA ASN A 252 -10.98 25.29 17.93
C ASN A 252 -12.19 25.51 16.98
N SER A 253 -12.70 24.44 16.38
CA SER A 253 -14.09 24.38 15.93
C SER A 253 -14.57 22.93 15.80
N ASP A 254 -14.81 22.28 16.94
CA ASP A 254 -15.61 21.04 17.02
C ASP A 254 -17.10 21.28 16.70
N ALA A 255 -17.49 22.52 16.42
CA ALA A 255 -18.86 22.90 16.13
C ALA A 255 -19.17 22.76 14.62
N THR A 256 -20.04 21.81 14.29
CA THR A 256 -20.87 21.70 13.06
C THR A 256 -20.25 21.05 11.80
N SER A 257 -19.58 19.90 11.94
CA SER A 257 -19.29 18.99 10.81
C SER A 257 -20.51 18.16 10.35
N GLU A 258 -21.51 17.93 11.21
CA GLU A 258 -22.64 17.01 10.93
C GLU A 258 -23.51 17.38 9.73
N ASN A 259 -23.55 18.66 9.33
CA ASN A 259 -24.45 19.08 8.25
C ASN A 259 -23.92 18.79 6.85
N ASP A 260 -22.61 18.65 6.64
CA ASP A 260 -22.02 18.53 5.30
C ASP A 260 -21.77 17.08 4.86
N TYR A 261 -21.71 16.15 5.81
CA TYR A 261 -21.46 14.73 5.56
C TYR A 261 -22.64 13.86 6.03
N HIS A 262 -22.85 12.74 5.34
CA HIS A 262 -23.67 11.66 5.87
C HIS A 262 -22.95 10.99 7.03
N ALA A 263 -23.75 10.45 7.96
CA ALA A 263 -23.23 9.68 9.08
C ALA A 263 -22.29 8.56 8.58
N PRO A 264 -21.21 8.25 9.32
CA PRO A 264 -20.25 7.21 8.93
C PRO A 264 -20.91 5.85 8.69
N ASN A 265 -22.02 5.56 9.40
CA ASN A 265 -22.78 4.32 9.28
C ASN A 265 -23.77 4.27 8.11
N CYS A 266 -23.63 5.14 7.10
CA CYS A 266 -24.45 5.02 5.90
C CYS A 266 -24.10 3.72 5.15
N TRP A 267 -25.12 3.02 4.61
CA TRP A 267 -24.93 1.72 3.97
C TRP A 267 -23.95 1.76 2.79
N GLN A 268 -23.87 2.90 2.09
CA GLN A 268 -22.90 3.11 1.00
C GLN A 268 -21.45 3.13 1.51
N SER A 269 -21.18 3.83 2.62
CA SER A 269 -19.85 3.82 3.26
C SER A 269 -19.52 2.42 3.77
N LEU A 270 -20.48 1.73 4.39
CA LEU A 270 -20.27 0.35 4.86
C LEU A 270 -19.94 -0.61 3.71
N LEU A 271 -20.70 -0.57 2.62
CA LEU A 271 -20.46 -1.39 1.44
C LEU A 271 -19.08 -1.11 0.84
N PHE A 272 -18.69 0.17 0.77
CA PHE A 272 -17.36 0.57 0.30
C PHE A 272 -16.24 0.05 1.22
N ARG A 273 -16.37 0.20 2.55
CA ARG A 273 -15.42 -0.31 3.54
C ARG A 273 -15.19 -1.81 3.39
N VAL A 274 -16.27 -2.59 3.28
CA VAL A 274 -16.17 -4.04 3.07
C VAL A 274 -15.49 -4.35 1.74
N SER A 275 -15.91 -3.67 0.66
CA SER A 275 -15.32 -3.85 -0.67
C SER A 275 -13.83 -3.53 -0.71
N PHE A 276 -13.38 -2.54 0.06
CA PHE A 276 -11.97 -2.16 0.17
C PHE A 276 -11.13 -3.19 0.94
N LEU A 277 -11.71 -3.87 1.93
CA LEU A 277 -11.03 -4.90 2.72
C LEU A 277 -10.92 -6.24 2.00
N VAL A 278 -11.86 -6.58 1.11
CA VAL A 278 -11.88 -7.87 0.39
C VAL A 278 -10.56 -8.15 -0.34
N PRO A 279 -9.98 -7.22 -1.13
CA PRO A 279 -8.68 -7.45 -1.76
C PRO A 279 -7.53 -7.71 -0.76
N ILE A 280 -7.54 -7.05 0.41
CA ILE A 280 -6.52 -7.26 1.45
C ILE A 280 -6.64 -8.68 2.02
N VAL A 281 -7.86 -9.13 2.30
CA VAL A 281 -8.11 -10.52 2.73
C VAL A 281 -7.69 -11.51 1.64
N GLY A 282 -8.01 -11.23 0.37
CA GLY A 282 -7.55 -12.02 -0.76
C GLY A 282 -6.02 -12.14 -0.81
N LEU A 283 -5.30 -11.04 -0.60
CA LEU A 283 -3.83 -11.04 -0.54
C LEU A 283 -3.28 -11.83 0.65
N ILE A 284 -3.94 -11.81 1.81
CA ILE A 284 -3.58 -12.68 2.94
C ILE A 284 -3.75 -14.14 2.56
N VAL A 285 -4.88 -14.51 1.93
CA VAL A 285 -5.11 -15.88 1.45
C VAL A 285 -4.04 -16.29 0.44
N ILE A 286 -3.65 -15.40 -0.47
CA ILE A 286 -2.55 -15.65 -1.42
C ILE A 286 -1.22 -15.86 -0.66
N CYS A 287 -0.87 -15.02 0.30
CA CYS A 287 0.34 -15.21 1.12
C CYS A 287 0.33 -16.55 1.85
N LEU A 288 -0.80 -16.90 2.49
CA LEU A 288 -0.94 -18.18 3.17
C LEU A 288 -0.85 -19.35 2.18
N TYR A 289 -1.40 -19.21 0.97
CA TYR A 289 -1.23 -20.22 -0.08
C TYR A 289 0.24 -20.40 -0.45
N TYR A 290 1.03 -19.32 -0.56
CA TYR A 290 2.47 -19.42 -0.80
C TYR A 290 3.26 -19.98 0.39
N THR A 291 2.75 -19.89 1.62
CA THR A 291 3.33 -20.65 2.76
C THR A 291 3.02 -22.14 2.71
N VAL A 292 1.99 -22.56 1.96
CA VAL A 292 1.68 -23.98 1.77
C VAL A 292 2.59 -24.48 0.66
N PRO A 293 3.58 -25.31 0.97
CA PRO A 293 4.60 -25.67 0.01
C PRO A 293 4.03 -26.60 -1.08
N THR A 294 4.25 -26.26 -2.35
CA THR A 294 3.83 -27.11 -3.48
C THR A 294 4.73 -28.35 -3.55
N SER A 295 4.17 -29.52 -3.31
CA SER A 295 4.89 -30.80 -3.34
C SER A 295 5.42 -31.07 -4.75
N ILE A 296 6.73 -31.19 -4.90
CA ILE A 296 7.37 -31.63 -6.15
C ILE A 296 7.38 -33.16 -6.23
N ASP A 297 7.46 -33.83 -5.07
CA ASP A 297 7.25 -35.26 -4.85
C ASP A 297 6.32 -35.41 -3.64
N ASP A 298 5.53 -36.49 -3.57
CA ASP A 298 4.41 -36.73 -2.63
C ASP A 298 4.64 -36.44 -1.13
N ASN A 299 5.87 -36.11 -0.69
CA ASN A 299 6.23 -35.90 0.72
C ASN A 299 7.15 -34.71 1.04
N VAL A 300 7.75 -34.00 0.07
CA VAL A 300 8.72 -32.91 0.38
C VAL A 300 8.40 -31.63 -0.39
N SER A 301 8.54 -30.55 0.35
CA SER A 301 7.87 -29.29 0.13
C SER A 301 8.90 -28.20 0.41
N LEU A 302 9.52 -27.69 -0.66
CA LEU A 302 10.73 -26.85 -0.60
C LEU A 302 10.41 -25.37 -0.81
N GLU A 303 10.95 -24.51 0.05
CA GLU A 303 10.86 -23.05 -0.06
C GLU A 303 12.25 -22.41 0.11
N THR A 304 12.56 -21.36 -0.65
CA THR A 304 13.82 -20.61 -0.48
C THR A 304 13.74 -19.64 0.70
N VAL A 305 14.88 -19.26 1.29
CA VAL A 305 14.91 -18.29 2.39
C VAL A 305 14.34 -16.94 1.96
N THR A 306 14.67 -16.48 0.75
CA THR A 306 14.08 -15.27 0.16
C THR A 306 12.56 -15.36 0.05
N GLY A 307 12.03 -16.49 -0.41
CA GLY A 307 10.57 -16.74 -0.50
C GLY A 307 9.90 -16.64 0.86
N PHE A 308 10.44 -17.34 1.84
CA PHE A 308 9.90 -17.35 3.20
C PHE A 308 9.89 -15.95 3.84
N ILE A 309 11.01 -15.21 3.78
CA ILE A 309 11.10 -13.85 4.33
C ILE A 309 10.14 -12.90 3.60
N LEU A 310 10.01 -13.04 2.28
CA LEU A 310 9.09 -12.25 1.47
C LEU A 310 7.63 -12.48 1.89
N VAL A 311 7.22 -13.73 2.01
CA VAL A 311 5.86 -14.09 2.43
C VAL A 311 5.59 -13.57 3.84
N LEU A 312 6.53 -13.74 4.76
CA LEU A 312 6.42 -13.20 6.12
C LEU A 312 6.29 -11.66 6.13
N PHE A 313 7.09 -10.96 5.33
CA PHE A 313 7.04 -9.51 5.20
C PHE A 313 5.66 -9.02 4.75
N TYR A 314 5.11 -9.59 3.67
CA TYR A 314 3.80 -9.20 3.16
C TYR A 314 2.66 -9.64 4.09
N LEU A 315 2.77 -10.80 4.72
CA LEU A 315 1.78 -11.26 5.69
C LEU A 315 1.68 -10.29 6.88
N ILE A 316 2.81 -9.82 7.41
CA ILE A 316 2.84 -8.82 8.49
C ILE A 316 2.15 -7.53 8.02
N ILE A 317 2.50 -7.01 6.84
CA ILE A 317 1.87 -5.79 6.30
C ILE A 317 0.36 -5.96 6.19
N PHE A 318 -0.12 -7.04 5.57
CA PHE A 318 -1.54 -7.22 5.31
C PHE A 318 -2.34 -7.49 6.58
N VAL A 319 -1.81 -8.30 7.52
CA VAL A 319 -2.48 -8.59 8.79
C VAL A 319 -2.58 -7.33 9.65
N VAL A 320 -1.49 -6.57 9.79
CA VAL A 320 -1.50 -5.31 10.55
C VAL A 320 -2.43 -4.29 9.89
N THR A 321 -2.41 -4.18 8.56
CA THR A 321 -3.33 -3.31 7.80
C THR A 321 -4.79 -3.71 8.04
N LEU A 322 -5.13 -4.99 7.91
CA LEU A 322 -6.47 -5.51 8.15
C LEU A 322 -6.94 -5.23 9.58
N PHE A 323 -6.06 -5.44 10.57
CA PHE A 323 -6.37 -5.18 11.98
C PHE A 323 -6.64 -3.70 12.25
N ILE A 324 -5.76 -2.82 11.77
CA ILE A 324 -5.91 -1.36 11.90
C ILE A 324 -7.23 -0.90 11.27
N TYR A 325 -7.50 -1.34 10.04
CA TYR A 325 -8.66 -0.87 9.29
C TYR A 325 -9.93 -1.39 9.92
N GLY A 326 -9.97 -2.68 10.26
CA GLY A 326 -11.07 -3.27 11.01
C GLY A 326 -11.34 -2.50 12.29
N TYR A 327 -10.32 -2.27 13.12
CA TYR A 327 -10.46 -1.55 14.39
C TYR A 327 -11.06 -0.15 14.21
N TYR A 328 -10.53 0.65 13.27
CA TYR A 328 -11.01 2.01 13.05
C TYR A 328 -12.38 2.07 12.34
N PHE A 329 -12.71 1.07 11.53
CA PHE A 329 -14.03 0.97 10.90
C PHE A 329 -15.11 0.64 11.94
N PHE A 330 -14.82 -0.23 12.91
CA PHE A 330 -15.75 -0.55 14.00
C PHE A 330 -15.94 0.60 14.99
N ARG A 331 -14.96 1.50 15.12
CA ARG A 331 -15.04 2.68 16.01
C ARG A 331 -15.55 3.95 15.34
N ASP A 332 -15.89 3.91 14.05
CA ASP A 332 -16.29 5.08 13.26
C ASP A 332 -15.30 6.25 13.30
N GLN A 333 -14.02 5.95 13.48
CA GLN A 333 -12.92 6.93 13.56
C GLN A 333 -12.23 7.15 12.20
N ASN A 334 -12.96 6.90 11.11
CA ASN A 334 -12.47 7.02 9.73
C ASN A 334 -12.75 8.40 9.08
N ILE A 335 -13.04 9.41 9.89
CA ILE A 335 -13.31 10.79 9.44
C ILE A 335 -12.04 11.57 9.05
N THR A 336 -10.86 10.99 9.23
CA THR A 336 -9.56 11.61 8.94
C THR A 336 -8.84 10.93 7.78
N THR A 337 -8.24 11.72 6.88
CA THR A 337 -7.39 11.23 5.78
C THR A 337 -6.02 10.75 6.27
N VAL A 338 -5.62 11.17 7.46
CA VAL A 338 -4.46 10.65 8.17
C VAL A 338 -4.88 9.46 9.04
N ILE A 339 -4.12 8.37 8.98
CA ILE A 339 -4.34 7.21 9.86
C ILE A 339 -4.24 7.63 11.34
N PRO A 340 -5.25 7.39 12.19
CA PRO A 340 -5.28 7.98 13.53
C PRO A 340 -4.12 7.55 14.44
N CYS A 341 -3.53 6.37 14.21
CA CYS A 341 -2.39 5.88 14.98
C CYS A 341 -1.02 6.33 14.46
N ILE A 342 -0.93 7.23 13.46
CA ILE A 342 0.35 7.58 12.83
C ILE A 342 1.42 8.07 13.82
N SER A 343 0.99 8.82 14.85
CA SER A 343 1.86 9.35 15.89
C SER A 343 2.03 8.42 17.09
N ALA A 344 1.33 7.27 17.11
CA ALA A 344 1.44 6.31 18.21
C ALA A 344 2.77 5.57 18.15
N LEU A 345 3.42 5.42 19.30
CA LEU A 345 4.74 4.77 19.40
C LEU A 345 4.76 3.37 18.79
N TRP A 346 3.73 2.57 19.01
CA TRP A 346 3.65 1.21 18.46
C TRP A 346 3.62 1.21 16.92
N TYR A 347 2.97 2.20 16.30
CA TYR A 347 2.88 2.33 14.84
C TYR A 347 4.23 2.78 14.25
N GLN A 348 4.94 3.65 14.96
CA GLN A 348 6.30 4.06 14.62
C GLN A 348 7.28 2.88 14.72
N ILE A 349 7.18 2.07 15.78
CA ILE A 349 7.97 0.84 15.94
C ILE A 349 7.65 -0.14 14.80
N TYR A 350 6.37 -0.37 14.50
CA TYR A 350 5.94 -1.20 13.36
C TYR A 350 6.57 -0.72 12.05
N THR A 351 6.52 0.59 11.78
CA THR A 351 7.12 1.16 10.57
C THR A 351 8.64 0.97 10.53
N GLY A 352 9.32 1.14 11.67
CA GLY A 352 10.75 0.86 11.79
C GLY A 352 11.10 -0.61 11.55
N ILE A 353 10.28 -1.54 12.07
CA ILE A 353 10.42 -2.98 11.82
C ILE A 353 10.26 -3.28 10.33
N LEU A 354 9.25 -2.72 9.66
CA LEU A 354 9.07 -2.91 8.22
C LEU A 354 10.27 -2.42 7.41
N ILE A 355 10.82 -1.25 7.74
CA ILE A 355 12.03 -0.74 7.09
C ILE A 355 13.21 -1.69 7.31
N GLY A 356 13.38 -2.19 8.53
CA GLY A 356 14.40 -3.20 8.84
C GLY A 356 14.23 -4.48 8.03
N MET A 357 13.00 -4.99 7.93
CA MET A 357 12.67 -6.18 7.13
C MET A 357 12.94 -5.95 5.63
N VAL A 358 12.64 -4.77 5.11
CA VAL A 358 12.98 -4.37 3.73
C VAL A 358 14.48 -4.47 3.47
N VAL A 359 15.30 -3.93 4.38
CA VAL A 359 16.78 -3.99 4.25
C VAL A 359 17.26 -5.44 4.29
N VAL A 360 16.76 -6.24 5.24
CA VAL A 360 17.12 -7.67 5.34
C VAL A 360 16.71 -8.42 4.08
N LEU A 361 15.50 -8.19 3.58
CA LEU A 361 14.99 -8.84 2.37
C LEU A 361 15.83 -8.47 1.13
N ILE A 362 16.22 -7.20 0.98
CA ILE A 362 17.12 -6.79 -0.11
C ILE A 362 18.46 -7.50 0.00
N ILE A 363 19.06 -7.58 1.19
CA ILE A 363 20.36 -8.24 1.39
C ILE A 363 20.25 -9.74 1.06
N VAL A 364 19.30 -10.45 1.68
CA VAL A 364 19.13 -11.90 1.46
C VAL A 364 18.81 -12.19 0.00
N ALA A 365 17.88 -11.44 -0.60
CA ALA A 365 17.53 -11.61 -2.01
C ALA A 365 18.71 -11.30 -2.94
N SER A 366 19.54 -10.30 -2.62
CA SER A 366 20.76 -10.02 -3.38
C SER A 366 21.69 -11.23 -3.37
N LEU A 367 21.92 -11.82 -2.20
CA LEU A 367 22.88 -12.92 -2.03
C LEU A 367 22.39 -14.24 -2.64
N GLU A 368 21.09 -14.50 -2.61
CA GLU A 368 20.50 -15.73 -3.19
C GLU A 368 20.18 -15.63 -4.68
N THR A 369 20.05 -14.41 -5.24
CA THR A 369 19.72 -14.23 -6.65
C THR A 369 20.88 -14.70 -7.53
N ARG A 370 20.55 -15.52 -8.53
CA ARG A 370 21.43 -15.90 -9.62
C ARG A 370 20.72 -15.81 -10.97
N GLN A 371 21.50 -15.88 -12.04
CA GLN A 371 20.98 -16.12 -13.37
C GLN A 371 20.87 -17.63 -13.63
N SER A 372 19.73 -18.06 -14.16
CA SER A 372 19.51 -19.44 -14.62
C SER A 372 20.08 -19.66 -16.03
N GLN A 373 20.24 -20.93 -16.42
CA GLN A 373 20.72 -21.27 -17.78
C GLN A 373 19.80 -20.77 -18.90
N CYS A 374 18.51 -20.56 -18.59
CA CYS A 374 17.54 -19.97 -19.50
C CYS A 374 17.53 -18.43 -19.48
N GLY A 375 18.46 -17.80 -18.76
CA GLY A 375 18.63 -16.34 -18.71
C GLY A 375 17.74 -15.61 -17.71
N TYR A 376 16.79 -16.30 -17.05
CA TYR A 376 15.93 -15.72 -16.02
C TYR A 376 16.65 -15.63 -14.66
N PHE A 377 16.32 -14.60 -13.87
CA PHE A 377 16.83 -14.47 -12.50
C PHE A 377 15.97 -15.23 -11.50
N THR A 378 16.59 -15.95 -10.57
CA THR A 378 15.91 -16.76 -9.57
C THR A 378 16.76 -16.97 -8.32
N SER A 379 16.12 -17.25 -7.19
CA SER A 379 16.73 -17.68 -5.91
C SER A 379 16.88 -19.20 -5.80
N TRP A 380 16.24 -19.97 -6.70
CA TRP A 380 16.27 -21.42 -6.66
C TRP A 380 17.66 -22.01 -6.93
N PRO A 381 18.10 -23.06 -6.22
CA PRO A 381 19.36 -23.76 -6.49
C PRO A 381 19.43 -24.34 -7.91
N SER A 382 20.65 -24.50 -8.43
CA SER A 382 20.94 -25.08 -9.76
C SER A 382 20.57 -26.56 -9.85
N ASP A 383 20.72 -27.28 -8.73
CA ASP A 383 20.78 -28.74 -8.75
C ASP A 383 19.39 -29.39 -8.72
N THR A 384 18.36 -28.64 -8.30
CA THR A 384 16.97 -29.11 -8.27
C THR A 384 16.25 -29.06 -9.61
N GLY A 385 16.87 -28.48 -10.65
CA GLY A 385 16.28 -28.31 -12.00
C GLY A 385 16.63 -29.42 -13.00
N THR A 386 17.44 -30.42 -12.63
CA THR A 386 17.88 -31.46 -13.58
C THR A 386 16.85 -32.56 -13.85
N VAL A 387 15.68 -32.55 -13.20
CA VAL A 387 14.70 -33.64 -13.34
C VAL A 387 13.63 -33.38 -14.41
N THR A 388 13.31 -32.13 -14.77
CA THR A 388 12.16 -31.85 -15.67
C THR A 388 12.49 -31.61 -17.15
N HIS A 389 13.76 -31.54 -17.55
CA HIS A 389 14.13 -31.37 -18.96
C HIS A 389 14.63 -32.64 -19.67
N ARG A 390 14.67 -33.79 -19.01
CA ARG A 390 15.17 -35.05 -19.60
C ARG A 390 14.16 -35.83 -20.45
N SER A 391 12.95 -35.32 -20.69
CA SER A 391 11.89 -36.06 -21.43
C SER A 391 11.50 -35.50 -22.81
N ILE A 392 12.27 -34.58 -23.40
CA ILE A 392 12.01 -34.11 -24.79
C ILE A 392 13.21 -34.38 -25.72
N SER A 393 13.98 -35.44 -25.45
CA SER A 393 15.03 -35.92 -26.37
C SER A 393 14.90 -37.42 -26.64
N GLY A 394 13.66 -37.92 -26.75
CA GLY A 394 13.41 -39.36 -26.87
C GLY A 394 12.12 -39.75 -27.59
N ILE A 395 11.71 -39.03 -28.63
CA ILE A 395 10.83 -39.50 -29.72
C ILE A 395 11.29 -38.69 -30.94
N GLY A 396 12.04 -39.25 -31.89
CA GLY A 396 11.59 -40.30 -32.81
C GLY A 396 11.19 -39.60 -34.10
#